data_AF-A0A9E5K8J7-F1
#
_entry.id   AF-A0A9E5K8J7-F1
#
_cell.length_a   1.000
_cell.length_b   1.000
_cell.length_c   1.000
_cell.angle_alpha   90.00
_cell.angle_beta   90.00
_cell.angle_gamma   90.00
#
_symmetry.space_group_name_H-M   'P 1'
#
loop_
_entity.id
_entity.type
_entity.pdbx_description
1 polymer ?
#
loop_
_entity_poly.entity_id
_entity_poly.type
_entity_poly.pdbx_seq_one_letter_code
_entity_poly.pdbx_strand_id
1 'polypeptide(L)'
;EVGFSLSGKTVFVGNFLHSWEARRWYSVLNTEIRNFSKKYQMGPGCTKSWFTHFLSAHLYNTYYSFLDKCFSQHSRKYQSAVKKDQKSYQKMSKRWDNKTNTTHFLKAA
;
A
#
# COMPACT_ATOMS: atom_id res chain seq x y z
N GLU A 1 -1.77 4.46 -11.86
CA GLU A 1 -2.88 4.83 -10.97
C GLU A 1 -4.08 3.94 -11.26
N VAL A 2 -4.95 3.68 -10.29
CA VAL A 2 -6.21 2.92 -10.48
C VAL A 2 -7.36 3.76 -9.98
N GLY A 3 -8.38 3.97 -10.80
CA GLY A 3 -9.52 4.83 -10.46
C GLY A 3 -10.87 4.24 -10.83
N PHE A 4 -11.91 4.79 -10.21
CA PHE A 4 -13.31 4.43 -10.44
C PHE A 4 -14.15 5.69 -10.66
N SER A 5 -14.99 5.67 -11.70
CA SER A 5 -15.94 6.75 -12.00
C SER A 5 -17.37 6.22 -12.04
N LEU A 6 -18.31 7.04 -11.59
CA LEU A 6 -19.74 6.75 -11.58
C LEU A 6 -20.48 7.89 -12.26
N SER A 7 -21.18 7.60 -13.36
CA SER A 7 -21.94 8.59 -14.14
C SER A 7 -21.12 9.83 -14.55
N GLY A 8 -19.88 9.61 -15.03
CA GLY A 8 -18.98 10.68 -15.48
C GLY A 8 -18.29 11.47 -14.36
N LYS A 9 -18.54 11.14 -13.09
CA LYS A 9 -17.82 11.72 -11.94
C LYS A 9 -16.80 10.74 -11.39
N THR A 10 -15.57 11.20 -11.18
CA THR A 10 -14.54 10.43 -10.50
C THR A 10 -14.90 10.28 -9.03
N VAL A 11 -15.03 9.02 -8.58
CA VAL A 11 -15.41 8.66 -7.20
C VAL A 11 -14.16 8.37 -6.37
N PHE A 12 -13.14 7.76 -7.00
CA PHE A 12 -11.93 7.34 -6.30
C PHE A 12 -10.74 7.24 -7.27
N VAL A 13 -9.54 7.64 -6.80
CA VAL A 13 -8.25 7.43 -7.47
C VAL A 13 -7.22 6.99 -6.43
N GLY A 14 -6.53 5.88 -6.71
CA GLY A 14 -5.42 5.37 -5.89
C GLY A 14 -4.07 5.63 -6.54
N ASN A 15 -3.14 6.17 -5.75
CA ASN A 15 -1.73 6.37 -6.11
C ASN A 15 -0.89 5.20 -5.58
N PHE A 16 -0.36 4.40 -6.51
CA PHE A 16 0.43 3.20 -6.20
C PHE A 16 1.90 3.42 -6.56
N LEU A 17 2.79 2.88 -5.73
CA LEU A 17 4.24 2.90 -6.01
C LEU A 17 4.64 1.73 -6.90
N HIS A 18 3.93 0.60 -6.81
CA HIS A 18 4.23 -0.59 -7.60
C HIS A 18 3.03 -1.13 -8.40
N SER A 19 3.33 -1.71 -9.57
CA SER A 19 2.34 -2.29 -10.49
C SER A 19 1.55 -3.46 -9.87
N TRP A 20 2.19 -4.25 -9.01
CA TRP A 20 1.54 -5.36 -8.32
C TRP A 20 0.54 -4.87 -7.26
N GLU A 21 0.81 -3.74 -6.59
CA GLU A 21 -0.10 -3.12 -5.62
C GLU A 21 -1.36 -2.63 -6.32
N ALA A 22 -1.19 -1.97 -7.48
CA ALA A 22 -2.28 -1.53 -8.33
C ALA A 22 -3.18 -2.69 -8.78
N ARG A 23 -2.59 -3.80 -9.24
CA ARG A 23 -3.35 -4.99 -9.67
C ARG A 23 -4.11 -5.64 -8.51
N ARG A 24 -3.46 -5.76 -7.35
CA ARG A 24 -4.08 -6.34 -6.14
C ARG A 24 -5.22 -5.45 -5.64
N TRP A 25 -5.00 -4.14 -5.61
CA TRP A 25 -6.04 -3.18 -5.25
C TRP A 25 -7.23 -3.21 -6.20
N TYR A 26 -7.01 -3.29 -7.51
CA TYR A 26 -8.11 -3.35 -8.48
C TYR A 26 -9.07 -4.53 -8.21
N SER A 27 -8.53 -5.69 -7.83
CA SER A 27 -9.36 -6.85 -7.44
C SER A 27 -10.15 -6.60 -6.15
N VAL A 28 -9.51 -5.98 -5.14
CA VAL A 28 -10.16 -5.62 -3.86
C VAL A 28 -11.26 -4.59 -4.10
N LEU A 29 -10.97 -3.53 -4.84
CA LEU A 29 -11.89 -2.46 -5.20
C LEU A 29 -13.18 -2.99 -5.83
N ASN A 30 -13.07 -3.87 -6.83
CA ASN A 30 -14.24 -4.47 -7.48
C ASN A 30 -15.08 -5.31 -6.52
N THR A 31 -14.42 -6.03 -5.61
CA THR A 31 -15.10 -6.85 -4.59
C THR A 31 -15.85 -5.97 -3.61
N GLU A 32 -15.22 -4.89 -3.15
CA GLU A 32 -15.80 -3.91 -2.23
C GLU A 32 -16.99 -3.17 -2.85
N ILE A 33 -16.86 -2.71 -4.09
CA ILE A 33 -17.99 -2.08 -4.81
C ILE A 33 -19.16 -3.06 -4.90
N ARG A 34 -18.92 -4.31 -5.30
CA ARG A 34 -19.97 -5.33 -5.37
C ARG A 34 -20.63 -5.57 -4.02
N ASN A 35 -19.85 -5.70 -2.95
CA ASN A 35 -20.37 -5.94 -1.60
C ASN A 35 -21.15 -4.73 -1.08
N PHE A 36 -20.64 -3.53 -1.31
CA PHE A 36 -21.30 -2.27 -0.96
C PHE A 36 -22.64 -2.14 -1.69
N SER A 37 -22.68 -2.36 -3.01
CA SER A 37 -23.92 -2.28 -3.80
C SER A 37 -24.95 -3.33 -3.41
N LYS A 38 -24.53 -4.52 -2.96
CA LYS A 38 -25.45 -5.53 -2.41
C LYS A 38 -26.05 -5.12 -1.07
N LYS A 39 -25.25 -4.48 -0.22
CA LYS A 39 -25.65 -4.09 1.15
C LYS A 39 -26.47 -2.81 1.18
N TYR A 40 -26.10 -1.83 0.36
CA TYR A 40 -26.69 -0.50 0.31
C TYR A 40 -27.28 -0.24 -1.07
N GLN A 41 -28.56 -0.57 -1.22
CA GLN A 41 -29.29 -0.31 -2.45
C GLN A 41 -29.75 1.14 -2.54
N MET A 42 -29.70 1.70 -3.75
CA MET A 42 -30.21 3.03 -4.06
C MET A 42 -31.74 3.00 -4.11
N GLY A 43 -32.40 3.39 -3.02
CA GLY A 43 -33.85 3.53 -2.95
C GLY A 43 -34.38 4.81 -3.63
N PRO A 44 -35.70 4.93 -3.86
CA PRO A 44 -36.33 6.04 -4.57
C PRO A 44 -36.09 7.44 -3.96
N GLY A 45 -35.74 7.53 -2.68
CA GLY A 45 -35.44 8.79 -1.98
C GLY A 45 -33.96 9.13 -1.85
N CYS A 46 -33.06 8.29 -2.36
CA CYS A 46 -31.62 8.46 -2.19
C CYS A 46 -31.06 9.42 -3.26
N THR A 47 -30.49 10.55 -2.84
CA THR A 47 -29.87 11.46 -3.82
C THR A 47 -28.58 10.84 -4.35
N LYS A 48 -28.38 10.93 -5.67
CA LYS A 48 -27.14 10.44 -6.32
C LYS A 48 -25.88 11.03 -5.70
N SER A 49 -25.95 12.29 -5.26
CA SER A 49 -24.82 12.98 -4.61
C SER A 49 -24.44 12.33 -3.28
N TRP A 50 -25.42 12.12 -2.40
CA TRP A 50 -25.18 11.50 -1.10
C TRP A 50 -24.62 10.09 -1.24
N PHE A 51 -25.18 9.27 -2.14
CA PHE A 51 -24.69 7.90 -2.34
C PHE A 51 -23.29 7.87 -2.94
N THR A 52 -22.99 8.78 -3.88
CA THR A 52 -21.63 8.92 -4.44
C THR A 52 -20.64 9.30 -3.35
N HIS A 53 -21.00 10.24 -2.47
CA HIS A 53 -20.16 10.62 -1.34
C HIS A 53 -19.95 9.45 -0.37
N PHE A 54 -21.01 8.73 -0.02
CA PHE A 54 -20.95 7.58 0.88
C PHE A 54 -20.07 6.46 0.32
N LEU A 55 -20.25 6.12 -0.96
CA LEU A 55 -19.40 5.14 -1.65
C LEU A 55 -17.94 5.61 -1.69
N SER A 56 -17.69 6.88 -2.01
CA SER A 56 -16.33 7.44 -2.03
C SER A 56 -15.66 7.29 -0.66
N ALA A 57 -16.36 7.67 0.41
CA ALA A 57 -15.86 7.57 1.78
C ALA A 57 -15.53 6.12 2.18
N HIS A 58 -16.41 5.16 1.85
CA HIS A 58 -16.15 3.72 2.06
C HIS A 58 -14.88 3.28 1.32
N LEU A 59 -14.76 3.64 0.05
CA LEU A 59 -13.61 3.24 -0.78
C LEU A 59 -12.29 3.86 -0.28
N TYR A 60 -12.29 5.12 0.15
CA TYR A 60 -11.10 5.75 0.75
C TYR A 60 -10.67 5.06 2.04
N ASN A 61 -11.61 4.75 2.94
CA ASN A 61 -11.29 4.04 4.17
C ASN A 61 -10.68 2.65 3.88
N THR A 62 -11.30 1.88 2.98
CA THR A 62 -10.78 0.57 2.60
C THR A 62 -9.44 0.67 1.88
N TYR A 63 -9.20 1.74 1.12
CA TYR A 63 -7.94 1.98 0.42
C TYR A 63 -6.78 2.20 1.39
N TYR A 64 -6.92 3.11 2.36
CA TYR A 64 -5.85 3.34 3.33
C TYR A 64 -5.61 2.13 4.23
N SER A 65 -6.67 1.38 4.56
CA SER A 65 -6.55 0.09 5.25
C SER A 65 -5.77 -0.95 4.43
N PHE A 66 -5.92 -0.95 3.10
CA PHE A 66 -5.14 -1.80 2.21
C PHE A 66 -3.68 -1.37 2.15
N LEU A 67 -3.42 -0.06 2.01
CA LEU A 67 -2.06 0.48 1.98
C LEU A 67 -1.30 0.18 3.27
N ASP A 68 -1.92 0.34 4.43
CA ASP A 68 -1.28 0.05 5.71
C ASP A 68 -0.81 -1.41 5.81
N LYS A 69 -1.61 -2.34 5.28
CA LYS A 69 -1.23 -3.76 5.17
C LYS A 69 -0.05 -3.96 4.21
N CYS A 70 -0.04 -3.26 3.08
CA CYS A 70 1.08 -3.29 2.12
C CYS A 70 2.36 -2.74 2.74
N PHE A 71 2.31 -1.59 3.40
CA PHE A 71 3.46 -1.00 4.09
C PHE A 71 3.97 -1.89 5.22
N SER A 72 3.07 -2.48 6.01
CA SER A 72 3.42 -3.46 7.04
C SER A 72 4.14 -4.68 6.45
N GLN A 73 3.68 -5.20 5.30
CA GLN A 73 4.32 -6.31 4.62
C GLN A 73 5.72 -5.94 4.11
N HIS A 74 5.86 -4.77 3.48
CA HIS A 74 7.15 -4.26 3.02
C HIS A 74 8.12 -4.07 4.17
N SER A 75 7.69 -3.40 5.24
CA SER A 75 8.51 -3.15 6.44
C SER A 75 9.06 -4.45 7.02
N ARG A 76 8.21 -5.49 7.17
CA ARG A 76 8.66 -6.82 7.65
C ARG A 76 9.69 -7.45 6.71
N LYS A 77 9.50 -7.35 5.39
CA LYS A 77 10.43 -7.89 4.40
C LYS A 77 11.79 -7.20 4.47
N TYR A 78 11.82 -5.88 4.52
CA TYR A 78 13.05 -5.10 4.63
C TYR A 78 13.75 -5.32 5.97
N GLN A 79 13.02 -5.37 7.09
CA GLN A 79 13.58 -5.70 8.40
C GLN A 79 14.25 -7.10 8.39
N SER A 80 13.61 -8.08 7.74
CA SER A 80 14.17 -9.42 7.61
C SER A 80 15.46 -9.42 6.75
N ALA A 81 15.46 -8.70 5.64
CA ALA A 81 16.64 -8.54 4.78
C ALA A 81 17.79 -7.87 5.54
N VAL A 82 17.54 -6.75 6.22
CA VAL A 82 18.55 -6.07 7.05
C VAL A 82 19.09 -6.99 8.14
N LYS A 83 18.23 -7.74 8.84
CA LYS A 83 18.68 -8.71 9.86
C LYS A 83 19.56 -9.81 9.25
N LYS A 84 19.23 -10.30 8.05
CA LYS A 84 20.06 -11.28 7.33
C LYS A 84 21.43 -10.70 7.00
N ASP A 85 21.45 -9.50 6.45
CA ASP A 85 22.70 -8.85 6.03
C ASP A 85 23.55 -8.43 7.24
N GLN A 86 22.93 -8.02 8.34
CA GLN A 86 23.62 -7.77 9.60
C GLN A 86 24.31 -9.02 10.14
N LYS A 87 23.66 -10.19 10.07
CA LYS A 87 24.29 -11.47 10.45
C LYS A 87 25.47 -11.81 9.53
N SER A 88 25.34 -11.55 8.23
CA SER A 88 26.43 -11.75 7.26
C SER A 88 27.60 -10.80 7.57
N TYR A 89 27.32 -9.53 7.83
CA TYR A 89 28.31 -8.53 8.23
C TYR A 89 29.05 -8.96 9.49
N GLN A 90 28.35 -9.36 10.56
CA GLN A 90 28.97 -9.83 11.80
C GLN A 90 29.90 -11.04 11.59
N LYS A 91 29.60 -11.92 10.62
CA LYS A 91 30.49 -13.04 10.28
C LYS A 91 31.73 -12.57 9.53
N MET A 92 31.59 -11.60 8.63
CA MET A 92 32.71 -11.01 7.89
C MET A 92 33.61 -10.18 8.81
N SER A 93 33.02 -9.33 9.65
CA SER A 93 33.76 -8.43 10.55
C SER A 93 34.61 -9.18 11.58
N LYS A 94 34.20 -10.39 12.01
CA LYS A 94 35.03 -11.27 12.85
C LYS A 94 36.36 -11.68 12.21
N ARG A 95 36.45 -11.62 10.88
CA ARG A 95 37.66 -11.95 10.11
C ARG A 95 38.50 -10.72 9.80
N TRP A 96 38.04 -9.52 10.16
CA TRP A 96 38.69 -8.26 9.83
C TRP A 96 39.49 -7.75 11.03
N ASP A 97 40.72 -7.29 10.78
CA ASP A 97 41.50 -6.56 11.78
C ASP A 97 41.04 -5.10 11.81
N ASN A 98 40.59 -4.63 12.97
CA ASN A 98 40.03 -3.28 13.14
C ASN A 98 41.09 -2.18 12.99
N LYS A 99 42.38 -2.50 13.07
CA LYS A 99 43.47 -1.52 12.96
C LYS A 99 43.74 -1.02 11.54
N THR A 100 43.30 -1.74 10.51
CA THR A 100 43.58 -1.42 9.09
C THR A 100 42.38 -0.88 8.31
N ASN A 101 41.18 -0.85 8.91
CA ASN A 101 39.91 -0.64 8.19
C ASN A 101 39.20 0.71 8.48
N THR A 102 39.88 1.67 9.12
CA THR A 102 39.29 2.95 9.57
C THR A 102 38.89 3.92 8.45
N THR A 103 39.20 3.64 7.18
CA THR A 103 39.01 4.56 6.03
C THR A 103 37.76 4.30 5.19
N HIS A 104 36.96 3.27 5.49
CA HIS A 104 35.82 2.86 4.63
C HIS A 104 34.46 3.21 5.26
N PHE A 105 34.05 4.47 5.18
CA PHE A 105 32.67 4.89 5.49
C PHE A 105 32.03 5.61 4.31
N LEU A 106 30.77 5.30 4.07
CA LEU A 106 29.96 5.97 3.05
C LEU A 106 29.28 7.19 3.69
N LYS A 107 29.26 8.31 2.97
CA LYS A 107 28.47 9.49 3.31
C LYS A 107 27.34 9.60 2.29
N ALA A 108 26.15 9.97 2.74
CA ALA A 108 25.06 10.31 1.82
C ALA A 108 25.48 11.48 0.93
N ALA A 109 25.13 11.42 -0.35
CA ALA A 109 25.29 12.51 -1.30
C ALA A 109 24.16 13.53 -1.16
#